data_AF-A0A2K4FX78-F1
#
_entry.id   AF-A0A2K4FX78-F1
#
_cell.length_a   1.000
_cell.length_b   1.000
_cell.length_c   1.000
_cell.angle_alpha   90.00
_cell.angle_beta   90.00
_cell.angle_gamma   90.00
#
_symmetry.space_group_name_H-M   'P 1'
#
loop_
_entity.id
_entity.type
_entity.pdbx_description
1 polymer ?
#
loop_
_entity_poly.entity_id
_entity_poly.type
_entity_poly.pdbx_seq_one_letter_code
_entity_poly.pdbx_strand_id
1 'polypeptide(L)'
;SSERSLMNGHESLGVFGIASSPEEAALIKPVGRALLLRDALRANDFGGLEFGPGARGILKEGERVDLIVPPKRTRRTRGGTGAQLNPSGDP
;
A
#
# COMPACT_ATOMS: atom_id res chain seq x y z
N SER A 1 10.96 -5.80 7.72
CA SER A 1 11.59 -5.36 6.46
C SER A 1 12.99 -4.77 6.62
N SER A 2 13.44 -4.40 7.83
CA SER A 2 14.75 -3.76 8.05
C SER A 2 15.94 -4.70 7.83
N GLU A 3 15.92 -5.89 8.42
CA GLU A 3 17.06 -6.83 8.37
C GLU A 3 17.40 -7.29 6.94
N ARG A 4 16.40 -7.69 6.14
CA ARG A 4 16.60 -8.00 4.71
C ARG A 4 17.00 -6.80 3.87
N SER A 5 16.59 -5.59 4.23
CA SER A 5 16.99 -4.37 3.50
C SER A 5 18.48 -4.07 3.72
N LEU A 6 18.96 -4.24 4.96
CA LEU A 6 20.36 -4.06 5.34
C LEU A 6 21.26 -5.08 4.64
N MET A 7 20.83 -6.34 4.55
CA MET A 7 21.60 -7.40 3.87
C MET A 7 21.77 -7.14 2.37
N ASN A 8 20.87 -6.37 1.76
CA ASN A 8 20.89 -6.05 0.33
C ASN A 8 21.44 -4.65 0.04
N GLY A 9 21.90 -3.91 1.05
CA GLY A 9 22.48 -2.56 0.90
C GLY A 9 21.48 -1.48 0.49
N HIS A 10 20.18 -1.68 0.73
CA HIS A 10 19.13 -0.77 0.26
C HIS A 10 19.15 0.60 0.94
N GLU A 11 19.78 0.72 2.11
CA GLU A 11 19.98 1.98 2.84
C GLU A 11 20.88 2.98 2.10
N SER A 12 21.72 2.50 1.18
CA SER A 12 22.59 3.35 0.36
C SER A 12 21.89 3.97 -0.86
N LEU A 13 20.66 3.54 -1.18
CA LEU A 13 19.93 4.02 -2.34
C LEU A 13 19.32 5.40 -2.09
N GLY A 14 19.38 6.30 -3.08
CA GLY A 14 18.80 7.64 -2.96
C GLY A 14 17.26 7.66 -2.77
N VAL A 15 16.58 6.55 -3.04
CA VAL A 15 15.13 6.37 -2.81
C VAL A 15 14.81 5.79 -1.42
N PHE A 16 15.82 5.47 -0.62
CA PHE A 16 15.60 4.91 0.71
C PHE A 16 14.93 5.94 1.63
N GLY A 17 13.84 5.55 2.27
CA GLY A 17 13.13 6.40 3.25
C GLY A 17 12.33 7.57 2.66
N ILE A 18 12.09 7.62 1.34
CA ILE A 18 11.36 8.75 0.72
C ILE A 18 9.92 8.90 1.21
N ALA A 19 9.24 7.80 1.55
CA ALA A 19 7.93 7.81 2.21
C ALA A 19 8.14 7.93 3.73
N SER A 20 8.57 9.12 4.16
CA SER A 20 9.10 9.36 5.50
C SER A 20 8.02 9.52 6.56
N SER A 21 6.82 9.97 6.17
CA SER A 21 5.71 10.16 7.10
C SER A 21 4.86 8.88 7.26
N PRO A 22 4.22 8.66 8.42
CA PRO A 22 3.27 7.57 8.60
C PRO A 22 2.10 7.57 7.60
N GLU A 23 1.72 8.77 7.12
CA GLU A 23 0.62 8.95 6.17
C GLU A 23 1.02 8.50 4.77
N GLU A 24 2.22 8.87 4.30
CA GLU A 24 2.78 8.37 3.03
C GLU A 24 3.05 6.87 3.08
N ALA A 25 3.60 6.37 4.20
CA ALA A 25 3.85 4.94 4.37
C ALA A 25 2.55 4.12 4.30
N ALA A 26 1.43 4.67 4.80
CA ALA A 26 0.12 4.04 4.68
C ALA A 26 -0.38 3.95 3.23
N LEU A 27 0.05 4.88 2.35
CA LEU A 27 -0.31 4.90 0.93
C LEU A 27 0.43 3.84 0.09
N ILE A 28 1.54 3.28 0.56
CA ILE A 28 2.33 2.30 -0.22
C ILE A 28 1.47 1.11 -0.68
N LYS A 29 0.62 0.57 0.20
CA LYS A 29 -0.25 -0.57 -0.13
C LYS A 29 -1.32 -0.23 -1.17
N PRO A 30 -2.14 0.83 -1.02
CA PRO A 30 -3.13 1.18 -2.04
C PRO A 30 -2.49 1.61 -3.36
N VAL A 31 -1.38 2.35 -3.35
CA VAL A 31 -0.62 2.69 -4.57
C VAL A 31 -0.18 1.41 -5.28
N GLY A 32 0.48 0.48 -4.58
CA GLY A 32 0.95 -0.77 -5.18
C GLY A 32 -0.18 -1.59 -5.83
N ARG A 33 -1.36 -1.64 -5.19
CA ARG A 33 -2.55 -2.29 -5.78
C ARG A 33 -3.05 -1.59 -7.03
N ALA A 34 -3.13 -0.26 -7.03
CA ALA A 34 -3.54 0.49 -8.20
C ALA A 34 -2.58 0.31 -9.38
N LEU A 35 -1.27 0.25 -9.10
CA LEU A 35 -0.26 0.01 -10.12
C LEU A 35 -0.34 -1.42 -10.70
N LEU A 36 -0.64 -2.43 -9.89
CA LEU A 36 -0.90 -3.79 -10.37
C LEU A 36 -2.13 -3.85 -11.29
N LEU A 37 -3.22 -3.18 -10.91
CA LEU A 37 -4.45 -3.14 -11.71
C LEU A 37 -4.28 -2.43 -13.06
N ARG A 38 -3.35 -1.47 -13.14
CA ARG A 38 -3.02 -0.72 -14.36
C ARG A 38 -1.94 -1.39 -15.23
N ASP A 39 -1.50 -2.58 -14.85
CA ASP A 39 -0.40 -3.28 -15.52
C ASP A 39 0.92 -2.46 -15.54
N ALA A 40 1.08 -1.57 -14.56
CA ALA A 40 2.31 -0.81 -14.32
C ALA A 40 3.28 -1.59 -13.41
N LEU A 41 2.74 -2.45 -12.55
CA LEU A 41 3.49 -3.47 -11.82
C LEU A 41 2.94 -4.85 -12.13
N ARG A 42 3.81 -5.86 -12.09
CA ARG A 42 3.46 -7.28 -12.19
C ARG A 42 4.16 -8.07 -11.09
N ALA A 43 3.57 -9.20 -10.71
CA ALA A 43 4.28 -10.17 -9.89
C ALA A 43 5.17 -11.03 -10.81
N ASN A 44 6.43 -11.20 -10.44
CA ASN A 44 7.31 -12.17 -11.09
C ASN A 44 7.05 -13.59 -10.54
N ASP A 45 7.75 -14.58 -11.10
CA ASP A 45 7.57 -16.00 -10.76
C ASP A 45 7.80 -16.34 -9.28
N PHE A 46 8.53 -15.48 -8.56
CA PHE A 46 8.88 -15.66 -7.15
C PHE A 46 8.09 -14.75 -6.20
N GLY A 47 7.07 -14.05 -6.70
CA GLY A 47 6.24 -13.14 -5.92
C GLY A 47 6.88 -11.78 -5.63
N GLY A 48 8.00 -11.46 -6.29
CA GLY A 48 8.56 -10.11 -6.36
C GLY A 48 7.77 -9.23 -7.32
N LEU A 49 8.02 -7.93 -7.29
CA LEU A 49 7.38 -6.97 -8.20
C LEU A 49 8.34 -6.56 -9.31
N GLU A 50 7.83 -6.47 -10.54
CA GLU A 50 8.53 -5.97 -11.71
C GLU A 50 7.69 -4.93 -12.45
N PHE A 51 8.31 -4.12 -13.30
CA PHE A 51 7.60 -3.13 -14.11
C PHE A 51 6.86 -3.80 -15.27
N GLY A 52 5.58 -3.45 -15.42
CA GLY A 52 4.79 -3.81 -16.58
C GLY A 52 4.81 -2.73 -17.67
N PRO A 53 4.17 -2.97 -18.82
CA PRO A 53 4.07 -2.02 -19.93
C PRO A 53 3.48 -0.65 -19.53
N GLY A 54 2.59 -0.61 -18.53
CA GLY A 54 1.99 0.62 -18.02
C GLY A 54 2.92 1.51 -17.20
N ALA A 55 4.15 1.08 -16.90
CA ALA A 55 5.04 1.83 -16.00
C ALA A 55 5.58 3.13 -16.61
N ARG A 56 5.86 3.14 -17.92
CA ARG A 56 6.57 4.26 -18.58
C ARG A 56 5.77 5.57 -18.53
N GLY A 57 4.46 5.49 -18.77
CA GLY A 57 3.56 6.64 -18.74
C GLY A 57 3.64 7.39 -17.40
N ILE A 58 3.62 6.63 -16.31
CA ILE A 58 3.68 7.16 -14.95
C ILE A 58 5.08 7.70 -14.61
N LEU A 59 6.14 6.96 -14.94
CA LEU A 59 7.50 7.29 -14.49
C LEU A 59 8.17 8.42 -15.29
N LYS A 60 7.81 8.60 -16.57
CA LYS A 60 8.54 9.50 -17.47
C LYS A 60 7.65 10.48 -18.22
N GLU A 61 6.38 10.17 -18.41
CA GLU A 61 5.49 10.94 -19.28
C GLU A 61 4.47 11.78 -18.48
N GLY A 62 4.47 11.64 -17.14
CA GLY A 62 3.65 12.45 -16.25
C GLY A 62 2.20 11.96 -16.11
N GLU A 63 1.90 10.72 -16.49
CA GLU A 63 0.59 10.12 -16.25
C GLU A 63 0.27 10.09 -14.75
N ARG A 64 -0.96 10.48 -14.39
CA ARG A 64 -1.40 10.53 -12.99
C ARG A 64 -2.05 9.22 -12.55
N VAL A 65 -1.76 8.83 -11.31
CA VAL A 65 -2.42 7.70 -10.63
C VAL A 65 -3.31 8.24 -9.52
N ASP A 66 -4.60 8.37 -9.82
CA ASP A 66 -5.58 8.81 -8.84
C ASP A 66 -6.05 7.64 -7.97
N LEU A 67 -6.19 7.90 -6.66
CA LEU A 67 -6.55 6.90 -5.66
C LEU A 67 -7.76 7.35 -4.86
N ILE A 68 -8.72 6.44 -4.69
CA ILE A 68 -9.78 6.59 -3.69
C ILE A 68 -9.27 5.95 -2.40
N VAL A 69 -8.86 6.78 -1.45
CA VAL A 69 -8.37 6.31 -0.16
C VAL A 69 -9.54 6.20 0.82
N PRO A 70 -9.82 5.00 1.37
CA PRO A 70 -10.85 4.87 2.38
C PRO A 70 -10.47 5.69 3.63
N PRO A 71 -11.46 6.25 4.35
CA PRO A 71 -11.19 7.09 5.52
C PRO A 71 -10.38 6.35 6.57
N LYS A 72 -9.54 7.09 7.30
CA LYS A 72 -8.68 6.56 8.36
C LYS A 72 -9.53 5.76 9.35
N ARG A 73 -9.28 4.45 9.44
CA ARG A 73 -10.02 3.57 10.37
C ARG A 73 -9.74 4.02 11.80
N THR A 74 -10.73 4.58 12.47
CA THR A 74 -10.68 4.79 13.91
C THR A 74 -10.78 3.42 14.58
N ARG A 75 -9.85 3.11 15.48
CA ARG A 75 -9.86 1.85 16.22
C ARG A 75 -11.07 1.88 17.14
N ARG A 76 -12.17 1.23 16.76
CA ARG A 76 -13.27 0.95 17.70
C ARG A 76 -12.68 0.12 18.83
N THR A 77 -12.61 0.71 20.01
CA THR A 77 -12.32 0.00 21.25
C THR A 77 -13.43 -1.02 21.48
N ARG A 78 -13.11 -2.30 21.25
CA ARG A 78 -13.92 -3.41 21.76
C ARG A 78 -13.78 -3.37 23.28
N GLY A 79 -14.73 -2.74 23.97
CA GLY A 79 -14.72 -2.66 25.45
C GLY A 79 -15.36 -1.42 26.08
N GLY A 80 -15.99 -0.51 25.33
CA GLY A 80 -16.85 0.52 25.92
C GLY A 80 -18.23 -0.07 26.21
N THR A 81 -18.67 0.01 27.46
CA THR A 81 -20.00 -0.41 27.96
C THR A 81 -21.13 0.12 27.07
N GLY A 82 -21.69 -0.76 26.24
CA GLY A 82 -22.75 -0.40 25.29
C GLY A 82 -22.80 -1.33 24.07
N ALA A 83 -22.62 -2.64 24.27
CA ALA A 83 -22.91 -3.62 23.24
C ALA A 83 -24.43 -3.65 23.02
N GLN A 84 -24.93 -2.78 22.14
CA GLN A 84 -26.23 -2.98 21.53
C GLN A 84 -26.08 -4.17 20.60
N LEU A 85 -26.52 -5.32 21.11
CA LEU A 85 -26.64 -6.58 20.36
C LEU A 85 -27.47 -6.30 19.10
N ASN A 86 -27.05 -6.83 17.95
CA ASN A 86 -27.86 -6.80 16.74
C ASN A 86 -29.27 -7.33 17.09
N PRO A 87 -30.34 -6.57 16.83
CA PRO A 87 -31.70 -6.93 17.25
C PRO A 87 -32.38 -7.99 16.38
N SER A 88 -31.72 -8.51 15.35
CA SER A 88 -32.24 -9.56 14.49
C SER A 88 -31.24 -10.71 14.44
N GLY A 89 -31.49 -11.71 15.28
CA GLY A 89 -30.82 -13.00 15.22
C GLY A 89 -31.37 -13.79 14.05
N ASP A 90 -30.52 -14.01 13.05
CA ASP A 90 -30.60 -15.19 12.21
C ASP A 90 -29.25 -15.91 12.34
N PRO A 91 -29.24 -17.23 12.67
CA PRO A 91 -28.03 -17.99 12.95
C PRO A 91 -27.10 -18.15 11.74
#